data_AF-A0A1S2LSX7-F1
#
_entry.id   AF-A0A1S2LSX7-F1
#
_cell.length_a   1.000
_cell.length_b   1.000
_cell.length_c   1.000
_cell.angle_alpha   90.00
_cell.angle_beta   90.00
_cell.angle_gamma   90.00
#
_symmetry.space_group_name_H-M   'P 1'
#
loop_
_entity.id
_entity.type
_entity.pdbx_description
1 polymer ?
#
loop_
_entity_poly.entity_id
_entity_poly.type
_entity_poly.pdbx_seq_one_letter_code
_entity_poly.pdbx_strand_id
1 'polypeptide(L)' 'MSKKTYATQLLQIVKGSKRAMSYEVAAKNLKKANPQLQDTSKNTMGIKNILDRFVEKGLVSKTKAGNYKS' A
#
# COMPACT_ATOMS: atom_id res chain seq x y z
N MET A 1 -0.27 15.48 17.27
CA MET A 1 0.14 15.03 15.93
C MET A 1 -0.26 13.56 15.78
N SER A 2 -1.24 13.26 14.92
CA SER A 2 -1.70 11.88 14.70
C SER A 2 -0.53 11.05 14.15
N LYS A 3 -0.14 9.97 14.83
CA LYS A 3 0.93 9.06 14.38
C LYS A 3 0.52 8.48 13.03
N LYS A 4 0.92 9.12 11.92
CA LYS A 4 0.73 8.61 10.56
C LYS A 4 1.51 7.31 10.46
N THR A 5 0.83 6.19 10.67
CA THR A 5 1.45 4.87 10.49
C THR A 5 1.68 4.62 9.00
N TYR A 6 2.68 3.80 8.68
CA TYR A 6 2.96 3.38 7.30
C TYR A 6 1.72 2.80 6.60
N ALA A 7 0.84 2.12 7.36
CA ALA A 7 -0.42 1.61 6.87
C ALA A 7 -1.38 2.73 6.42
N THR A 8 -1.55 3.79 7.23
CA THR A 8 -2.41 4.92 6.85
C THR A 8 -1.89 5.66 5.63
N GLN A 9 -0.57 5.86 5.53
CA GLN A 9 0.05 6.46 4.34
C GLN A 9 -0.13 5.59 3.10
N LEU A 10 0.06 4.28 3.24
CA LEU A 10 -0.16 3.32 2.16
C LEU A 10 -1.60 3.35 1.65
N LEU A 11 -2.58 3.42 2.57
CA LEU A 11 -3.98 3.57 2.22
C LEU A 11 -4.24 4.86 1.44
N GLN A 12 -3.63 5.97 1.86
CA GLN A 12 -3.74 7.26 1.16
C GLN A 12 -3.13 7.21 -0.23
N ILE A 13 -1.98 6.54 -0.41
CA ILE A 13 -1.33 6.36 -1.72
C ILE A 13 -2.26 5.60 -2.67
N VAL A 14 -2.89 4.51 -2.20
CA VAL A 14 -3.80 3.71 -3.03
C VAL A 14 -5.08 4.48 -3.34
N LYS A 15 -5.68 5.14 -2.34
CA LYS A 15 -6.91 5.92 -2.53
C LYS A 15 -6.72 7.17 -3.38
N GLY A 16 -5.55 7.80 -3.32
CA GLY A 16 -5.20 8.96 -4.14
C GLY A 16 -4.88 8.61 -5.59
N SER A 17 -4.73 7.33 -5.93
CA SER A 17 -4.43 6.89 -7.29
C SER A 17 -5.69 6.81 -8.15
N LYS A 18 -5.65 7.46 -9.32
CA LYS A 18 -6.72 7.35 -10.34
C LYS A 18 -6.80 5.97 -11.00
N ARG A 19 -5.75 5.16 -10.88
CA ARG A 19 -5.65 3.82 -11.50
C ARG A 19 -5.34 2.76 -10.45
N ALA A 20 -5.77 1.53 -10.72
CA ALA A 20 -5.35 0.38 -9.92
C ALA A 20 -3.83 0.22 -10.00
N MET A 21 -3.19 -0.09 -8.87
CA MET A 21 -1.74 -0.23 -8.77
C MET A 21 -1.35 -1.58 -8.15
N SER A 22 -0.21 -2.12 -8.55
CA SER A 22 0.33 -3.33 -7.93
C SER A 22 0.88 -3.02 -6.54
N TYR A 23 1.03 -4.05 -5.72
CA TYR A 23 1.64 -3.91 -4.39
C TYR A 23 3.10 -3.42 -4.47
N GLU A 24 3.81 -3.73 -5.56
CA GLU A 24 5.18 -3.28 -5.78
C GLU A 24 5.25 -1.78 -6.02
N VAL A 25 4.34 -1.24 -6.84
CA VAL A 25 4.24 0.20 -7.08
C VAL A 25 3.83 0.93 -5.80
N ALA A 26 2.85 0.40 -5.08
CA ALA A 26 2.44 0.94 -3.79
C ALA A 26 3.59 0.93 -2.77
N ALA A 27 4.36 -0.16 -2.73
CA ALA A 27 5.53 -0.30 -1.86
C ALA A 27 6.64 0.69 -2.23
N LYS A 28 6.92 0.86 -3.52
CA LYS A 28 7.91 1.83 -4.02
C LYS A 28 7.53 3.25 -3.61
N ASN A 29 6.25 3.62 -3.77
CA ASN A 29 5.76 4.93 -3.37
C ASN A 29 5.82 5.14 -1.85
N LEU A 30 5.48 4.12 -1.06
CA LEU A 30 5.57 4.19 0.40
C LEU A 30 7.02 4.33 0.89
N LYS A 31 7.96 3.58 0.30
CA LYS A 31 9.39 3.67 0.62
C LYS A 31 9.98 5.02 0.20
N LYS A 32 9.59 5.54 -0.97
CA LYS A 32 9.99 6.88 -1.42
C LYS A 32 9.55 7.97 -0.43
N ALA A 33 8.36 7.82 0.16
CA ALA A 33 7.85 8.73 1.18
C ALA A 33 8.47 8.48 2.57
N ASN A 34 9.09 7.32 2.80
CA ASN A 34 9.65 6.91 4.09
C ASN A 34 11.03 6.26 3.89
N PRO A 35 12.12 7.05 3.82
CA PRO A 35 13.48 6.52 3.60
C PRO A 35 13.96 5.51 4.64
N GLN A 36 13.31 5.48 5.81
CA GLN A 36 13.58 4.53 6.91
C GLN A 36 13.16 3.09 6.57
N LEU A 37 12.23 2.94 5.62
CA LEU A 37 11.70 1.66 5.16
C LEU A 37 12.67 1.09 4.13
N GLN A 38 13.56 0.21 4.57
CA GLN A 38 14.54 -0.44 3.70
C GLN A 38 13.87 -1.16 2.53
N ASP A 39 14.49 -1.09 1.36
CA ASP A 39 14.02 -1.78 0.17
C ASP A 39 14.41 -3.26 0.22
N THR A 40 13.66 -4.03 1.01
CA THR A 40 13.84 -5.48 1.14
C THR A 40 12.59 -6.22 0.71
N SER A 41 12.76 -7.45 0.22
CA SER A 41 11.65 -8.34 -0.15
C SER A 41 10.71 -8.59 1.04
N LYS A 42 11.24 -8.64 2.26
CA LYS A 42 10.47 -8.77 3.51
C LYS A 42 9.51 -7.60 3.70
N ASN A 43 9.99 -6.36 3.51
CA ASN A 43 9.15 -5.17 3.63
C ASN A 43 8.11 -5.08 2.50
N THR A 44 8.49 -5.45 1.27
CA THR A 44 7.56 -5.51 0.14
C THR A 44 6.42 -6.51 0.40
N MET A 45 6.72 -7.71 0.91
CA MET A 45 5.70 -8.68 1.30
C MET A 45 4.84 -8.17 2.47
N GLY A 46 5.43 -7.51 3.46
CA GLY A 46 4.69 -6.88 4.56
C GLY A 46 3.67 -5.85 4.04
N ILE A 47 4.06 -5.04 3.06
CA ILE A 47 3.19 -4.05 2.41
C ILE A 47 2.05 -4.73 1.66
N LYS A 48 2.32 -5.81 0.92
CA LYS A 48 1.27 -6.63 0.27
C LYS A 48 0.24 -7.13 1.29
N ASN A 49 0.70 -7.69 2.41
CA ASN A 49 -0.21 -8.20 3.45
C ASN A 49 -1.08 -7.09 4.07
N ILE A 50 -0.54 -5.88 4.21
CA ILE A 50 -1.32 -4.72 4.68
C ILE A 50 -2.39 -4.34 3.64
N LEU A 51 -2.05 -4.34 2.35
CA LEU A 51 -3.01 -4.06 1.28
C LEU A 51 -4.12 -5.11 1.23
N ASP A 52 -3.78 -6.39 1.37
CA ASP A 52 -4.77 -7.47 1.41
C ASP A 52 -5.71 -7.31 2.62
N ARG A 53 -5.19 -6.91 3.80
CA ARG A 53 -6.04 -6.56 4.96
C ARG A 53 -6.95 -5.34 4.69
N PHE A 54 -6.53 -4.38 3.88
CA PHE A 54 -7.41 -3.27 3.49
C PHE A 54 -8.55 -3.74 2.59
N VAL A 55 -8.30 -4.74 1.75
CA VAL A 55 -9.35 -5.36 0.92
C VAL A 55 -10.33 -6.13 1.80
N GLU A 56 -9.84 -6.93 2.75
CA GLU A 56 -10.68 -7.63 3.73
C GLU A 56 -11.55 -6.68 4.56
N LYS A 57 -11.02 -5.49 4.89
CA LYS A 57 -11.75 -4.43 5.60
C LYS A 57 -12.66 -3.57 4.72
N GLY A 58 -12.72 -3.83 3.40
CA GLY A 58 -13.49 -3.03 2.45
C GLY A 58 -12.99 -1.60 2.27
N LEU A 59 -11.74 -1.30 2.65
CA LEU A 59 -11.14 0.03 2.53
C LEU A 59 -10.64 0.32 1.11
N VAL A 60 -10.27 -0.72 0.37
CA VAL A 60 -9.84 -0.71 -1.03
C VAL A 60 -10.33 -1.98 -1.71
N SER A 61 -10.39 -1.99 -3.04
CA SER A 61 -10.76 -3.15 -3.85
C SER A 61 -9.53 -3.76 -4.53
N LYS A 62 -9.50 -5.09 -4.62
CA LYS A 62 -8.53 -5.84 -5.42
C LYS A 62 -9.15 -6.24 -6.76
N THR A 63 -8.48 -5.91 -7.86
CA THR A 63 -8.93 -6.30 -9.20
C THR A 63 -8.60 -7.77 -9.47
N LYS A 64 -9.23 -8.35 -10.50
CA LYS A 64 -8.93 -9.73 -10.96
C LYS A 64 -7.45 -9.93 -11.33
N ALA A 65 -6.77 -8.87 -11.77
CA ALA A 65 -5.33 -8.87 -12.08
C ALA A 65 -4.43 -8.73 -10.83
N GLY A 66 -5.01 -8.66 -9.62
CA GLY A 66 -4.26 -8.53 -8.37
C GLY A 66 -3.80 -7.12 -8.01
N ASN A 67 -4.33 -6.10 -8.70
CA ASN A 67 -4.02 -4.69 -8.42
C ASN A 67 -5.01 -4.08 -7.41
N TYR A 68 -4.58 -3.07 -6.67
CA TYR A 68 -5.35 -2.41 -5.62
C TYR A 68 -5.84 -1.03 -6.09
N LYS A 69 -7.11 -0.72 -5.84
CA LYS A 69 -7.72 0.59 -6.13
C LYS A 69 -8.70 0.99 -5.04
N SER A 70 -9.01 2.28 -4.95
CA SER A 70 -10.18 2.75 -4.17
C SER A 70 -11.47 2.12 -4.66
#